data_AF-A0A4R7HWM2-F1
#
_entry.id   AF-A0A4R7HWM2-F1
#
_cell.length_a   1.000
_cell.length_b   1.000
_cell.length_c   1.000
_cell.angle_alpha   90.00
_cell.angle_beta   90.00
_cell.angle_gamma   90.00
#
_symmetry.space_group_name_H-M   'P 1'
#
loop_
_entity.id
_entity.type
_entity.pdbx_description
1 polymer ?
#
loop_
_entity_poly.entity_id
_entity_poly.type
_entity_poly.pdbx_seq_one_letter_code
_entity_poly.pdbx_strand_id
1 'polypeptide(L)'
;MTGSADDLADTNDSALTPAQGAFRFLVELAALACWAVVGWEVGGDGFGWVLAIAFPVVAASTWATFRVPGDLSAGQGGPIPVPGIVRLIIELDVLVLSAVFAIVVGQVVLGAVVLVAIVVHYLLTMQRVRWLLAQRSVT
;
A
#
# COMPACT_ATOMS: atom_id res chain seq x y z
N MET A 1 -29.80 15.02 -2.00
CA MET A 1 -28.56 14.25 -2.19
C MET A 1 -28.84 13.18 -3.23
N THR A 2 -28.71 13.53 -4.50
CA THR A 2 -28.89 12.58 -5.61
C THR A 2 -27.54 11.93 -5.86
N GLY A 3 -27.30 10.76 -5.27
CA GLY A 3 -26.27 9.86 -5.79
C GLY A 3 -26.71 9.48 -7.20
N SER A 4 -26.11 10.09 -8.20
CA SER A 4 -26.44 9.81 -9.61
C SER A 4 -25.89 8.43 -9.99
N ALA A 5 -26.42 7.81 -11.05
CA ALA A 5 -25.91 6.53 -11.54
C ALA A 5 -24.40 6.58 -11.86
N ASP A 6 -23.90 7.77 -12.21
CA ASP A 6 -22.49 8.02 -12.52
C ASP A 6 -21.60 7.97 -11.26
N ASP A 7 -22.07 8.45 -10.10
CA ASP A 7 -21.34 8.33 -8.81
C ASP A 7 -21.21 6.86 -8.37
N LEU A 8 -22.26 6.06 -8.63
CA LEU A 8 -22.25 4.63 -8.31
C LEU A 8 -21.32 3.85 -9.24
N ALA A 9 -21.21 4.26 -10.50
CA ALA A 9 -20.26 3.68 -11.44
C ALA A 9 -18.81 4.05 -11.08
N ASP A 10 -18.55 5.31 -10.75
CA ASP A 10 -17.22 5.78 -10.35
C ASP A 10 -16.71 5.07 -9.08
N THR A 11 -17.55 4.95 -8.05
CA THR A 11 -17.17 4.24 -6.82
C THR A 11 -16.96 2.73 -7.04
N ASN A 12 -17.68 2.09 -7.96
CA ASN A 12 -17.44 0.69 -8.32
C ASN A 12 -16.05 0.46 -8.94
N ASP A 13 -15.47 1.45 -9.62
CA ASP A 13 -14.13 1.33 -10.20
C ASP A 13 -13.01 1.30 -9.13
N SER A 14 -13.32 1.73 -7.90
CA SER A 14 -12.44 1.56 -6.73
C SER A 14 -12.50 0.17 -6.10
N ALA A 15 -13.55 -0.60 -6.37
CA ALA A 15 -13.78 -1.89 -5.73
C ALA A 15 -12.84 -2.98 -6.26
N LEU A 16 -12.40 -3.86 -5.37
CA LEU A 16 -11.61 -5.03 -5.72
C LEU A 16 -12.48 -6.28 -5.68
N THR A 17 -12.27 -7.18 -6.63
CA THR A 17 -12.78 -8.55 -6.51
C THR A 17 -12.16 -9.24 -5.29
N PRO A 18 -12.82 -10.26 -4.70
CA PRO A 18 -12.26 -10.98 -3.55
C PRO A 18 -10.84 -11.53 -3.78
N ALA A 19 -10.55 -11.99 -5.00
CA ALA A 19 -9.23 -12.50 -5.35
C ALA A 19 -8.16 -11.39 -5.41
N GLN A 20 -8.47 -10.23 -6.02
CA GLN A 20 -7.56 -9.08 -6.03
C GLN A 20 -7.32 -8.54 -4.62
N GLY A 21 -8.36 -8.49 -3.79
CA GLY A 21 -8.26 -8.08 -2.38
C GLY A 21 -7.39 -9.05 -1.56
N ALA A 22 -7.60 -10.36 -1.71
CA ALA A 22 -6.78 -11.37 -1.05
C ALA A 22 -5.31 -11.29 -1.49
N PHE A 23 -5.06 -11.13 -2.79
CA PHE A 23 -3.70 -10.97 -3.30
C PHE A 23 -3.03 -9.70 -2.77
N ARG A 24 -3.76 -8.57 -2.76
CA ARG A 24 -3.30 -7.32 -2.16
C ARG A 24 -2.92 -7.51 -0.68
N PHE A 25 -3.78 -8.16 0.09
CA PHE A 25 -3.51 -8.43 1.51
C PHE A 25 -2.24 -9.26 1.72
N LEU A 26 -2.00 -10.27 0.88
CA LEU A 26 -0.75 -11.04 0.93
C LEU A 26 0.47 -10.18 0.58
N VAL A 27 0.36 -9.30 -0.41
CA VAL A 27 1.41 -8.34 -0.77
C VAL A 27 1.69 -7.36 0.39
N GLU A 28 0.65 -6.84 1.04
CA GLU A 28 0.77 -5.96 2.20
C GLU A 28 1.50 -6.65 3.36
N LEU A 29 1.11 -7.90 3.68
CA LEU A 29 1.76 -8.68 4.72
C LEU A 29 3.24 -8.97 4.40
N ALA A 30 3.54 -9.31 3.14
CA ALA A 30 4.90 -9.55 2.68
C ALA A 30 5.77 -8.29 2.72
N ALA A 31 5.21 -7.13 2.35
CA ALA A 31 5.89 -5.85 2.44
C ALA A 31 6.21 -5.46 3.89
N LEU A 32 5.27 -5.67 4.83
CA LEU A 32 5.51 -5.45 6.26
C LEU A 32 6.59 -6.40 6.80
N ALA A 33 6.61 -7.66 6.36
CA ALA A 33 7.70 -8.57 6.70
C ALA A 33 9.05 -8.09 6.15
N CYS A 34 9.08 -7.55 4.92
CA CYS A 34 10.30 -6.94 4.37
C CYS A 34 10.77 -5.76 5.21
N TRP A 35 9.88 -4.87 5.65
CA TRP A 35 10.25 -3.78 6.55
C TRP A 35 10.83 -4.27 7.87
N ALA A 36 10.32 -5.37 8.42
CA ALA A 36 10.85 -5.96 9.65
C ALA A 36 12.27 -6.50 9.44
N VAL A 37 12.49 -7.22 8.33
CA VAL A 37 13.80 -7.75 7.94
C VAL A 37 14.80 -6.62 7.70
N VAL A 38 14.40 -5.57 6.96
CA VAL A 38 15.23 -4.38 6.75
C VAL A 38 15.59 -3.72 8.08
N GLY A 39 14.63 -3.57 9.00
CA GLY A 39 14.89 -3.02 10.32
C GLY A 39 15.92 -3.83 11.11
N TRP A 40 15.79 -5.17 11.09
CA TRP A 40 16.77 -6.06 11.73
C TRP A 40 18.17 -5.87 11.16
N GLU A 41 18.33 -5.96 9.83
CA GLU A 41 19.62 -5.87 9.16
C GLU A 41 20.28 -4.50 9.35
N VAL A 42 19.50 -3.41 9.37
CA VAL A 42 20.01 -2.06 9.64
C VAL A 42 20.42 -1.88 11.10
N GLY A 43 19.69 -2.49 12.03
CA GLY A 43 19.93 -2.33 13.47
C GLY A 43 21.01 -3.25 14.04
N GLY A 44 21.29 -4.37 13.37
CA GLY A 44 22.21 -5.41 13.84
C GLY A 44 21.89 -5.90 15.25
N ASP A 45 22.90 -6.40 15.96
CA ASP A 45 22.73 -6.94 17.32
C ASP A 45 22.34 -5.88 18.38
N GLY A 46 22.52 -4.59 18.07
CA GLY A 46 22.21 -3.50 19.00
C GLY A 46 20.74 -3.08 18.95
N PHE A 47 20.29 -2.62 17.79
CA PHE A 47 18.94 -2.04 17.62
C PHE A 47 18.04 -2.87 16.71
N GLY A 48 18.47 -4.06 16.26
CA GLY A 48 17.75 -4.88 15.28
C GLY A 48 16.30 -5.13 15.67
N TRP A 49 16.03 -5.57 16.90
CA TRP A 49 14.65 -5.80 17.37
C TRP A 49 13.81 -4.53 17.42
N VAL A 50 14.40 -3.40 17.83
CA VAL A 50 13.71 -2.12 17.90
C VAL A 50 13.29 -1.67 16.51
N LEU A 51 14.22 -1.71 15.55
CA LEU A 51 13.97 -1.27 14.17
C LEU A 51 13.07 -2.26 13.41
N ALA A 52 13.20 -3.57 13.65
CA ALA A 52 12.35 -4.60 13.06
C ALA A 52 10.87 -4.43 13.44
N ILE A 53 10.58 -3.82 14.59
CA ILE A 53 9.21 -3.46 15.00
C ILE A 53 8.86 -2.05 14.51
N ALA A 54 9.76 -1.08 14.69
CA ALA A 54 9.49 0.32 14.38
C ALA A 54 9.19 0.53 12.89
N PHE A 55 9.93 -0.09 11.99
CA PHE A 55 9.76 0.11 10.54
C PHE A 55 8.38 -0.36 10.04
N PRO A 56 7.92 -1.60 10.30
CA PRO A 56 6.56 -2.01 9.95
C PRO A 56 5.48 -1.15 10.60
N VAL A 57 5.66 -0.74 11.87
CA VAL A 57 4.68 0.09 12.57
C VAL A 57 4.55 1.46 11.91
N VAL A 58 5.66 2.12 11.57
CA VAL A 58 5.65 3.41 10.86
C VAL A 58 5.03 3.25 9.48
N ALA A 59 5.40 2.22 8.73
CA ALA A 59 4.85 1.94 7.40
C ALA A 59 3.33 1.71 7.45
N ALA A 60 2.86 0.82 8.34
CA ALA A 60 1.45 0.51 8.53
C ALA A 60 0.66 1.74 9.02
N SER A 61 1.22 2.52 9.94
CA SER A 61 0.58 3.74 10.44
C SER A 61 0.44 4.79 9.34
N THR A 62 1.48 5.01 8.54
CA THR A 62 1.45 5.93 7.39
C THR A 62 0.38 5.48 6.39
N TRP A 63 0.39 4.20 6.04
CA TRP A 63 -0.59 3.62 5.13
C TRP A 63 -2.03 3.64 5.67
N ALA A 64 -2.25 3.44 6.97
CA ALA A 64 -3.60 3.46 7.54
C ALA A 64 -4.15 4.88 7.72
N THR A 65 -3.27 5.85 7.97
CA THR A 65 -3.64 7.22 8.32
C THR A 65 -4.16 8.01 7.11
N PHE A 66 -3.43 7.95 5.99
CA PHE A 66 -3.71 8.77 4.81
C PHE A 66 -4.55 8.00 3.81
N ARG A 67 -5.85 8.31 3.72
CA ARG A 67 -6.78 7.59 2.85
C ARG A 67 -7.58 8.51 1.96
N VAL A 68 -7.99 7.95 0.84
CA VAL A 68 -8.84 8.63 -0.14
C VAL A 68 -10.30 8.42 0.26
N PRO A 69 -11.09 9.49 0.41
CA PRO A 69 -12.52 9.35 0.70
C PRO A 69 -13.23 8.50 -0.35
N GLY A 70 -14.09 7.57 0.07
CA GLY A 70 -14.87 6.74 -0.84
C GLY A 70 -14.13 5.54 -1.46
N ASP A 71 -12.87 5.28 -1.09
CA ASP A 71 -12.14 4.09 -1.56
C ASP A 71 -12.72 2.80 -0.98
N LEU A 72 -13.50 2.06 -1.77
CA LEU A 72 -14.12 0.80 -1.36
C LEU A 72 -13.09 -0.30 -1.08
N SER A 73 -11.89 -0.22 -1.67
CA SER A 73 -10.83 -1.21 -1.45
C SER A 73 -10.20 -1.13 -0.06
N ALA A 74 -10.36 0.00 0.64
CA ALA A 74 -9.69 0.27 1.92
C ALA A 74 -10.67 0.39 3.11
N GLY A 75 -11.98 0.34 2.89
CA GLY A 75 -13.01 0.60 3.92
C GLY A 75 -13.25 2.10 4.15
N GLN A 76 -14.31 2.43 4.92
CA GLN A 76 -14.78 3.80 5.07
C GLN A 76 -13.80 4.69 5.85
N GLY A 77 -12.98 5.45 5.12
CA GLY A 77 -12.23 6.60 5.62
C GLY A 77 -10.95 6.24 6.38
N GLY A 78 -9.97 7.14 6.31
CA GLY A 78 -8.82 7.19 7.21
C GLY A 78 -8.85 8.50 7.97
N PRO A 79 -8.08 8.61 9.07
CA PRO A 79 -8.01 9.83 9.86
C PRO A 79 -7.73 11.10 9.04
N ILE A 80 -6.88 10.99 8.02
CA ILE A 80 -6.48 12.13 7.19
C ILE A 80 -6.88 11.87 5.73
N PRO A 81 -7.87 12.62 5.19
CA PRO A 81 -8.24 12.51 3.79
C PRO A 81 -7.14 13.08 2.90
N VAL A 82 -6.76 12.35 1.85
CA VAL A 82 -5.75 12.78 0.88
C VAL A 82 -6.21 12.58 -0.56
N PRO A 83 -5.66 13.34 -1.54
CA PRO A 83 -5.91 13.10 -2.97
C PRO A 83 -5.41 11.72 -3.40
N GLY A 84 -5.99 11.16 -4.46
CA GLY A 84 -5.64 9.80 -4.90
C GLY A 84 -4.20 9.66 -5.40
N ILE A 85 -3.62 10.72 -5.98
CA ILE A 85 -2.19 10.73 -6.32
C ILE A 85 -1.29 10.63 -5.09
N VAL A 86 -1.63 11.32 -4.00
CA VAL A 86 -0.86 11.28 -2.75
C VAL A 86 -0.96 9.89 -2.14
N ARG A 87 -2.16 9.30 -2.16
CA ARG A 87 -2.37 7.92 -1.73
C ARG A 87 -1.55 6.93 -2.54
N LEU A 88 -1.48 7.09 -3.85
CA LEU A 88 -0.71 6.20 -4.73
C LEU A 88 0.79 6.31 -4.42
N ILE A 89 1.31 7.51 -4.20
CA ILE A 89 2.71 7.72 -3.78
C ILE A 89 2.97 7.00 -2.45
N ILE A 90 2.11 7.16 -1.45
CA ILE A 90 2.25 6.47 -0.16
C ILE A 90 2.20 4.95 -0.32
N GLU A 91 1.29 4.42 -1.15
CA GLU A 91 1.22 2.98 -1.44
C GLU A 91 2.52 2.48 -2.07
N LEU A 92 3.06 3.20 -3.04
CA LEU A 92 4.33 2.87 -3.69
C LEU A 92 5.51 2.99 -2.72
N ASP A 93 5.58 4.05 -1.93
CA ASP A 93 6.64 4.25 -0.94
C ASP A 93 6.64 3.12 0.09
N VAL A 94 5.48 2.76 0.63
CA VAL A 94 5.38 1.69 1.63
C VAL A 94 5.68 0.32 1.03
N LEU A 95 5.12 0.00 -0.14
CA LEU A 95 5.24 -1.35 -0.71
C LEU A 95 6.57 -1.53 -1.46
N VAL A 96 6.88 -0.66 -2.41
CA VAL A 96 8.05 -0.79 -3.29
C VAL A 96 9.35 -0.60 -2.50
N LEU A 97 9.43 0.42 -1.63
CA LEU A 97 10.66 0.63 -0.85
C LEU A 97 10.95 -0.53 0.11
N SER A 98 9.92 -1.21 0.63
CA SER A 98 10.11 -2.40 1.46
C SER A 98 10.92 -3.48 0.71
N ALA A 99 10.54 -3.73 -0.55
CA ALA A 99 11.14 -4.73 -1.41
C ALA A 99 12.53 -4.28 -1.89
N VAL A 100 12.66 -3.02 -2.31
CA VAL A 100 13.94 -2.44 -2.75
C VAL A 100 14.95 -2.45 -1.61
N PHE A 101 14.57 -2.03 -0.40
CA PHE A 101 15.47 -2.04 0.74
C PHE A 101 15.80 -3.44 1.21
N ALA A 102 14.89 -4.41 1.11
CA ALA A 102 15.22 -5.81 1.34
C ALA A 102 16.35 -6.27 0.41
N ILE A 103 16.31 -5.89 -0.88
CA ILE A 103 17.41 -6.17 -1.82
C ILE A 103 18.71 -5.47 -1.39
N VAL A 104 18.63 -4.19 -1.01
CA VAL A 104 19.80 -3.39 -0.59
C VAL A 104 20.51 -3.98 0.62
N VAL A 105 19.76 -4.50 1.59
CA VAL A 105 20.34 -5.17 2.78
C VAL A 105 20.75 -6.63 2.52
N GLY A 106 20.75 -7.08 1.27
CA GLY A 106 21.24 -8.40 0.86
C GLY A 106 20.18 -9.48 0.75
N GLN A 107 18.91 -9.19 1.07
CA GLN A 107 17.78 -10.12 0.99
C GLN A 107 17.17 -10.13 -0.42
N VAL A 108 18.02 -10.42 -1.42
CA VAL A 108 17.71 -10.23 -2.85
C VAL A 108 16.51 -11.06 -3.31
N VAL A 109 16.45 -12.35 -2.96
CA VAL A 109 15.36 -13.23 -3.39
C VAL A 109 14.03 -12.77 -2.80
N LEU A 110 14.01 -12.48 -1.49
CA LEU A 110 12.82 -11.98 -0.79
C LEU A 110 12.32 -10.69 -1.45
N GLY A 111 13.19 -9.69 -1.58
CA GLY A 111 12.82 -8.41 -2.16
C GLY A 111 12.40 -8.52 -3.63
N ALA A 112 13.07 -9.35 -4.44
CA ALA A 112 12.69 -9.55 -5.84
C ALA A 112 11.31 -10.21 -5.98
N VAL A 113 11.01 -11.24 -5.18
CA VAL A 113 9.69 -11.90 -5.19
C VAL A 113 8.59 -10.92 -4.81
N VAL A 114 8.79 -10.14 -3.75
CA VAL A 114 7.81 -9.14 -3.30
C VAL A 114 7.64 -8.03 -4.33
N LEU A 115 8.73 -7.55 -4.94
CA LEU A 115 8.68 -6.53 -5.99
C LEU A 115 7.88 -7.01 -7.22
N VAL A 116 8.11 -8.25 -7.67
CA VAL A 116 7.33 -8.85 -8.75
C VAL A 116 5.85 -8.98 -8.36
N ALA A 117 5.55 -9.43 -7.14
CA ALA A 117 4.18 -9.53 -6.66
C ALA A 117 3.47 -8.16 -6.62
N ILE A 118 4.17 -7.09 -6.22
CA ILE A 118 3.66 -5.71 -6.26
C ILE A 118 3.34 -5.29 -7.71
N VAL A 119 4.23 -5.55 -8.66
CA VAL A 119 3.98 -5.25 -10.08
C VAL A 119 2.74 -5.99 -10.59
N VAL A 120 2.62 -7.30 -10.30
CA VAL A 120 1.44 -8.08 -10.66
C VAL A 120 0.18 -7.49 -10.00
N HIS A 121 0.25 -7.06 -8.75
CA HIS A 121 -0.87 -6.46 -8.04
C HIS A 121 -1.37 -5.20 -8.76
N TYR A 122 -0.46 -4.29 -9.13
CA TYR A 122 -0.84 -3.08 -9.86
C TYR A 122 -1.44 -3.40 -11.23
N LEU A 123 -0.86 -4.36 -11.96
CA LEU A 123 -1.42 -4.81 -13.25
C LEU A 123 -2.85 -5.36 -13.10
N LEU A 124 -3.11 -6.14 -12.04
CA LEU A 124 -4.43 -6.69 -11.76
C LEU A 124 -5.44 -5.63 -11.29
N THR A 125 -4.99 -4.46 -10.82
CA THR A 125 -5.83 -3.42 -10.20
C THR A 125 -5.78 -2.09 -10.95
N MET A 126 -5.50 -2.12 -12.26
CA MET A 126 -5.39 -0.93 -13.10
C MET A 126 -6.63 -0.03 -13.12
N GLN A 127 -7.84 -0.59 -12.98
CA GLN A 127 -9.07 0.21 -12.88
C GLN A 127 -9.04 1.11 -11.64
N ARG A 128 -8.72 0.55 -10.47
CA ARG A 128 -8.55 1.30 -9.24
C ARG A 128 -7.45 2.36 -9.34
N VAL A 129 -6.33 2.05 -9.97
CA VAL A 129 -5.24 3.02 -10.16
C VAL A 129 -5.72 4.23 -10.98
N ARG A 130 -6.46 4.00 -12.07
CA ARG A 130 -7.04 5.08 -12.86
C ARG A 130 -8.05 5.91 -12.05
N TRP A 131 -8.89 5.24 -11.26
CA TRP A 131 -9.83 5.90 -10.35
C TRP A 131 -9.13 6.78 -9.30
N LEU A 132 -8.03 6.29 -8.68
CA LEU A 132 -7.21 7.10 -7.77
C LEU A 132 -6.63 8.33 -8.46
N LEU A 133 -6.13 8.19 -9.69
CA LEU A 133 -5.59 9.33 -10.44
C LEU A 133 -6.66 10.36 -10.83
N ALA A 134 -7.92 9.94 -10.96
CA ALA A 134 -9.04 10.83 -11.25
C ALA A 134 -9.45 11.69 -10.04
N GLN A 135 -9.21 11.22 -8.82
CA GLN A 135 -9.59 11.95 -7.61
C GLN A 135 -8.66 13.10 -7.28
N ARG A 136 -9.16 14.30 -7.52
CA ARG A 136 -8.55 15.55 -7.11
C ARG A 136 -8.95 15.91 -5.67
N SER A 137 -8.07 16.61 -4.97
CA SER A 137 -8.19 17.04 -3.58
C SER A 137 -9.57 17.63 -3.24
N VAL A 138 -10.19 17.14 -2.16
CA VAL A 138 -11.25 17.88 -1.46
C VAL A 138 -10.55 19.01 -0.70
N THR A 139 -10.63 20.24 -1.22
CA THR A 139 -10.35 21.46 -0.43
C THR A 139 -11.51 21.75 0.49
#